data_AF-A0A9E2AEM5-F1
#
_entry.id   AF-A0A9E2AEM5-F1
#
_cell.length_a   1.000
_cell.length_b   1.000
_cell.length_c   1.000
_cell.angle_alpha   90.00
_cell.angle_beta   90.00
_cell.angle_gamma   90.00
#
_symmetry.space_group_name_H-M   'P 1'
#
loop_
_entity.id
_entity.type
_entity.pdbx_description
1 polymer ?
#
loop_
_entity_poly.entity_id
_entity_poly.type
_entity_poly.pdbx_seq_one_letter_code
_entity_poly.pdbx_strand_id
1 'polypeptide(L)'
;AAPFVFAGVRISLSIALIMMVLTEFIGATNGLGFQLVRAWRSFAYLDMWAALVIVGLLGLGFNSALLAIERRVLAWHHVTDA
;
A
#
# COMPACT_ATOMS: atom_id res chain seq x y z
N ALA A 1 -17.71 -12.14 18.05
CA ALA A 1 -17.88 -12.00 16.58
C ALA A 1 -17.03 -10.87 15.97
N ALA A 2 -16.90 -9.71 16.65
CA ALA A 2 -16.09 -8.58 16.17
C ALA A 2 -14.61 -8.86 15.79
N PRO A 3 -13.85 -9.76 16.48
CA PRO A 3 -12.42 -9.96 16.17
C PRO A 3 -12.15 -10.48 14.75
N PHE A 4 -13.06 -11.31 14.21
CA PHE A 4 -12.91 -11.90 12.88
C PHE A 4 -13.15 -10.90 11.76
N VAL A 5 -14.09 -9.96 11.94
CA VAL A 5 -14.36 -8.90 10.96
C VAL A 5 -13.16 -7.97 10.83
N PHE A 6 -12.52 -7.63 11.96
CA PHE A 6 -11.30 -6.81 11.97
C PHE A 6 -10.10 -7.50 11.30
N ALA A 7 -9.90 -8.79 11.56
CA ALA A 7 -8.87 -9.57 10.86
C ALA A 7 -9.12 -9.60 9.34
N GLY A 8 -10.38 -9.76 8.92
CA GLY A 8 -10.78 -9.70 7.52
C GLY A 8 -10.46 -8.35 6.86
N VAL A 9 -10.86 -7.24 7.50
CA VAL A 9 -10.61 -5.88 6.99
C VAL A 9 -9.12 -5.61 6.82
N ARG A 10 -8.27 -6.03 7.77
CA ARG A 10 -6.81 -5.87 7.68
C ARG A 10 -6.22 -6.59 6.46
N ILE A 11 -6.65 -7.82 6.20
CA ILE A 11 -6.17 -8.61 5.06
C ILE A 11 -6.66 -8.01 3.74
N SER A 12 -7.94 -7.63 3.67
CA SER A 12 -8.52 -7.00 2.48
C SER A 12 -7.85 -5.66 2.13
N LEU A 13 -7.47 -4.86 3.13
CA LEU A 13 -6.76 -3.60 2.93
C LEU A 13 -5.36 -3.80 2.31
N SER A 14 -4.59 -4.77 2.81
CA SER A 14 -3.28 -5.11 2.25
C SER A 14 -3.38 -5.55 0.80
N ILE A 15 -4.38 -6.38 0.49
CA ILE A 15 -4.64 -6.83 -0.88
C ILE A 15 -5.09 -5.67 -1.78
N ALA A 16 -5.94 -4.76 -1.28
CA ALA A 16 -6.40 -3.59 -2.02
C ALA A 16 -5.24 -2.67 -2.41
N LEU A 17 -4.26 -2.47 -1.53
CA LEU A 17 -3.06 -1.69 -1.85
C LEU A 17 -2.19 -2.37 -2.91
N ILE A 18 -1.96 -3.66 -2.77
CA ILE A 18 -1.19 -4.43 -3.76
C ILE A 18 -1.88 -4.34 -5.13
N MET A 19 -3.21 -4.47 -5.16
CA MET A 19 -4.01 -4.32 -6.37
C MET A 19 -3.93 -2.91 -6.96
N MET A 20 -3.98 -1.86 -6.15
CA MET A 20 -3.82 -0.46 -6.61
C MET A 20 -2.46 -0.25 -7.29
N VAL A 21 -1.37 -0.78 -6.72
CA VAL A 21 -0.04 -0.66 -7.33
C VAL A 21 0.03 -1.49 -8.61
N LEU A 22 -0.54 -2.71 -8.63
CA LEU A 22 -0.59 -3.55 -9.82
C LEU A 22 -1.35 -2.91 -10.99
N THR A 23 -2.44 -2.17 -10.72
CA THR A 23 -3.18 -1.50 -11.80
C THR A 23 -2.36 -0.38 -12.45
N GLU A 24 -1.48 0.29 -11.70
CA GLU A 24 -0.54 1.27 -12.27
C GLU A 24 0.48 0.65 -13.23
N PHE A 25 0.81 -0.64 -13.07
CA PHE A 25 1.83 -1.31 -13.91
C PHE A 25 1.30 -1.66 -15.30
N ILE A 26 -0.01 -1.89 -15.41
CA ILE A 26 -0.65 -2.44 -16.62
C ILE A 26 -1.35 -1.35 -17.42
N GLY A 27 -2.02 -0.39 -16.76
CA GLY A 27 -2.95 0.52 -17.43
C GLY A 27 -2.69 2.01 -17.24
N ALA A 28 -1.80 2.40 -16.34
CA ALA A 28 -1.56 3.82 -16.08
C ALA A 28 -0.54 4.41 -17.07
N THR A 29 -0.88 5.56 -17.65
CA THR A 29 0.03 6.40 -18.45
C THR A 29 0.77 7.44 -17.60
N ASN A 30 0.58 7.41 -16.29
CA ASN A 30 1.28 8.21 -15.30
C ASN A 30 1.20 7.53 -13.93
N GLY A 31 2.25 7.60 -13.12
CA GLY A 31 2.32 6.90 -11.83
C GLY A 31 3.70 6.32 -11.55
N LEU A 32 3.94 5.91 -10.32
CA LEU A 32 5.26 5.44 -9.88
C LEU A 32 5.54 4.01 -10.34
N GLY A 33 4.52 3.16 -10.34
CA GLY A 33 4.62 1.82 -10.94
C GLY A 33 4.92 1.88 -12.43
N PHE A 34 4.31 2.84 -13.10
CA PHE A 34 4.54 3.07 -14.52
C PHE A 34 5.94 3.63 -14.83
N GLN A 35 6.48 4.53 -14.00
CA GLN A 35 7.86 5.00 -14.16
C GLN A 35 8.88 3.87 -13.96
N LEU A 36 8.61 2.94 -13.04
CA LEU A 36 9.43 1.73 -12.86
C LEU A 36 9.41 0.86 -14.13
N VAL A 37 8.23 0.60 -14.70
CA VAL A 37 8.08 -0.17 -15.95
C VAL A 37 8.73 0.55 -17.14
N ARG A 38 8.62 1.88 -17.21
CA ARG A 38 9.31 2.68 -18.22
C ARG A 38 10.82 2.59 -18.11
N ALA A 39 11.38 2.81 -16.92
CA ALA A 39 12.82 2.74 -16.67
C ALA A 39 13.39 1.34 -16.96
N TRP A 40 12.61 0.29 -16.64
CA TRP A 40 12.93 -1.08 -17.01
C TRP A 40 12.98 -1.28 -18.53
N ARG A 41 11.97 -0.78 -19.26
CA ARG A 41 11.93 -0.86 -20.74
C ARG A 41 13.03 -0.04 -21.43
N SER A 42 13.47 1.06 -20.83
CA SER A 42 14.54 1.92 -21.36
C SER A 42 15.95 1.48 -20.94
N PHE A 43 16.08 0.37 -20.20
CA PHE A 43 17.36 -0.08 -19.61
C PHE A 43 18.07 0.99 -18.77
N ALA A 44 17.30 1.93 -18.21
CA ALA A 44 17.81 2.97 -17.34
C ALA A 44 17.93 2.42 -15.91
N TYR A 45 19.02 1.68 -15.66
CA TYR A 45 19.20 0.98 -14.38
C TYR A 45 19.14 1.93 -13.17
N LEU A 46 19.72 3.13 -13.28
CA LEU A 46 19.70 4.13 -12.20
C LEU A 46 18.26 4.54 -11.85
N ASP A 47 17.46 4.87 -12.85
CA ASP A 47 16.07 5.28 -12.68
C ASP A 47 15.18 4.13 -12.20
N MET A 48 15.47 2.90 -12.63
CA MET A 48 14.76 1.71 -12.18
C MET A 48 14.97 1.47 -10.68
N TRP A 49 16.20 1.56 -10.20
CA TRP A 49 16.51 1.41 -8.77
C TRP A 49 15.95 2.58 -7.95
N ALA A 50 16.01 3.81 -8.45
CA ALA A 50 15.39 4.96 -7.80
C ALA A 50 13.85 4.79 -7.67
N ALA A 51 13.19 4.40 -8.76
CA ALA A 51 11.76 4.11 -8.75
C ALA A 51 11.41 2.95 -7.80
N LEU A 52 12.24 1.91 -7.74
CA LEU A 52 12.03 0.77 -6.84
C LEU A 52 12.10 1.20 -5.37
N VAL A 53 13.08 2.02 -5.01
CA VAL A 53 13.22 2.57 -3.64
C VAL A 53 12.02 3.44 -3.29
N ILE A 54 11.57 4.31 -4.20
CA ILE A 54 10.39 5.17 -3.97
C ILE A 54 9.12 4.33 -3.79
N VAL A 55 8.91 3.31 -4.64
CA VAL A 55 7.77 2.39 -4.52
C VAL A 55 7.84 1.62 -3.20
N GLY A 56 9.02 1.17 -2.78
CA GLY A 56 9.23 0.52 -1.49
C GLY A 56 8.92 1.43 -0.30
N LEU A 57 9.40 2.68 -0.33
CA LEU A 57 9.11 3.69 0.69
C LEU A 57 7.63 4.04 0.75
N LEU A 58 6.95 4.12 -0.40
CA LEU A 58 5.51 4.32 -0.44
C LEU A 58 4.75 3.11 0.10
N GLY A 59 5.20 1.89 -0.22
CA GLY A 59 4.64 0.67 0.37
C GLY A 59 4.75 0.67 1.90
N LEU A 60 5.92 1.06 2.44
CA LEU A 60 6.12 1.22 3.88
C LEU A 60 5.28 2.35 4.46
N GLY A 61 5.21 3.50 3.77
CA GLY A 61 4.41 4.65 4.16
C GLY A 61 2.92 4.30 4.23
N PHE A 62 2.38 3.67 3.20
CA PHE A 62 1.02 3.16 3.19
C PHE A 62 0.79 2.12 4.28
N ASN A 63 1.67 1.13 4.42
CA ASN A 63 1.57 0.12 5.48
C ASN A 63 1.52 0.77 6.88
N SER A 64 2.33 1.81 7.12
CA SER A 64 2.33 2.56 8.38
C SER A 64 1.07 3.43 8.56
N ALA A 65 0.59 4.08 7.50
CA ALA A 65 -0.65 4.85 7.51
C ALA A 65 -1.86 3.94 7.78
N LEU A 66 -1.87 2.74 7.19
CA LEU A 66 -2.89 1.74 7.46
C LEU A 66 -2.84 1.26 8.91
N LEU A 67 -1.66 1.01 9.46
CA LEU A 67 -1.50 0.64 10.87
C LEU A 67 -1.97 1.77 11.81
N ALA A 68 -1.76 3.03 11.43
CA ALA A 68 -2.25 4.19 12.16
C ALA A 68 -3.79 4.32 12.11
N ILE A 69 -4.40 4.04 10.96
CA ILE A 69 -5.86 3.98 10.79
C ILE A 69 -6.43 2.82 11.62
N GLU A 70 -5.81 1.64 11.59
CA GLU A 70 -6.19 0.48 12.40
C GLU A 70 -6.17 0.82 13.89
N ARG A 71 -5.09 1.45 14.38
CA ARG A 71 -4.99 1.91 15.77
C ARG A 71 -6.06 2.93 16.13
N ARG A 72 -6.38 3.86 15.22
CA ARG A 72 -7.38 4.91 15.46
C ARG A 72 -8.82 4.38 15.46
N VAL A 73 -9.11 3.38 14.62
CA VAL A 73 -10.42 2.71 14.56
C VAL A 73 -10.60 1.75 15.75
N LEU A 74 -9.56 1.02 16.15
CA LEU A 74 -9.59 0.15 17.34
C LEU A 74 -9.58 0.93 18.66
N ALA A 75 -8.96 2.12 18.71
CA ALA A 75 -8.96 2.97 19.90
C ALA A 75 -10.38 3.41 20.34
N TRP A 76 -11.33 3.47 19.40
CA TRP A 76 -12.73 3.81 19.71
C TRP A 76 -13.49 2.70 20.44
N HIS A 77 -13.01 1.45 20.45
CA HIS A 77 -13.72 0.33 21.06
C HIS A 77 -13.33 0.04 22.52
N HIS A 78 -12.28 0.69 23.05
CA HIS A 78 -11.89 0.55 24.45
C HIS A 78 -12.65 1.48 25.41
N VAL A 79 -13.54 2.34 24.91
CA VAL A 79 -14.29 3.31 25.76
C VAL A 79 -15.62 2.75 26.28
N THR A 80 -16.10 1.59 25.79
CA THR A 80 -17.44 1.09 26.18
C THR A 80 -17.45 0.15 27.38
N ASP A 81 -16.29 -0.25 27.93
CA ASP A 81 -16.22 -1.16 29.09
C ASP A 81 -15.71 -0.43 30.36
N ALA A 82 -16.42 0.61 30.80
CA ALA A 82 -16.30 1.16 32.15
C ALA A 82 -17.68 1.48 32.74
#